data_AF-A4EY92-F1
#
_entry.id   AF-A4EY92-F1
#
_cell.length_a   1.000
_cell.length_b   1.000
_cell.length_c   1.000
_cell.angle_alpha   90.00
_cell.angle_beta   90.00
_cell.angle_gamma   90.00
#
_symmetry.space_group_name_H-M   'P 1'
#
loop_
_entity.id
_entity.type
_entity.pdbx_description
1 polymer ?
#
loop_
_entity_poly.entity_id
_entity_poly.type
_entity_poly.pdbx_seq_one_letter_code
_entity_poly.pdbx_strand_id
1 'polypeptide(L)'
;MTLKFQPQTGGQDFSPLPENYLPAALPYLTGQQNLPPLFLLAPEPKPGNSKPPEPVKIPAEDLADPARMLSHTESGREGFLLPHGELSQMTLSSFGPEVANGPVTALIDTGIAFWNPAFRLPDGGNRIKEIAFLGLAGESQSLSQEEFAPFYALADGPGGEARVIEALGQRFEGSLYEDGFKPGQFSHGTAMAGLLIEAEGAAPAPPPLFAVELPAIAVFDRSGASLQAVLLQAIKTCIQGFEGSGISHLNIVLPFAFLGGPHDRSHPGLDFLHQALERHKPGFEVKLFLPSGNHRQDRQHARFPALQTGSEQAITWRLHHGDHSSNSLDICYAAEDAPTLELQAPDGSVAQLKLTPGSYSKILFGDRVIGGALLRSTSQNHHRLRLSCSAPASKDLTAPRVPAGDWQITLRAISGGVGEASLWILRDDSNLHLLGEDPVRPSEFVDPHHRERLSGGEIPLKDQDLSAIRQSGTASTLCASKHLRVVSVKALHQPHPGGSCRDSWYSGLPLPDGEDLQGELVDQGWAAPGLRLLGNGSAQRFRVSGSSFATALAARKAGIEQKQALAAAPST
;
A
#
# COMPACT_ATOMS: atom_id res chain seq x y z
N MET A 1 1.82 -26.75 23.81
CA MET A 1 1.33 -27.44 22.59
C MET A 1 2.56 -27.76 21.73
N THR A 2 2.44 -28.33 20.53
CA THR A 2 3.59 -28.54 19.64
C THR A 2 3.54 -27.59 18.46
N LEU A 3 4.54 -26.73 18.28
CA LEU A 3 4.74 -25.99 17.04
C LEU A 3 5.50 -26.88 16.05
N LYS A 4 5.08 -26.91 14.77
CA LYS A 4 5.79 -27.63 13.70
C LYS A 4 5.59 -26.94 12.36
N PHE A 5 6.61 -27.03 11.51
CA PHE A 5 6.43 -26.83 10.07
C PHE A 5 6.01 -28.15 9.43
N GLN A 6 5.04 -28.09 8.52
CA GLN A 6 4.68 -29.21 7.66
C GLN A 6 5.03 -28.82 6.22
N PRO A 7 6.22 -29.21 5.73
CA PRO A 7 6.62 -28.96 4.35
C PRO A 7 5.67 -29.65 3.39
N GLN A 8 5.28 -28.95 2.33
CA GLN A 8 4.58 -29.59 1.22
C GLN A 8 5.62 -30.37 0.41
N THR A 9 5.62 -31.68 0.57
CA THR A 9 6.58 -32.58 -0.08
C THR A 9 6.21 -32.84 -1.53
N GLY A 10 7.19 -33.03 -2.42
CA GLY A 10 6.93 -33.43 -3.81
C GLY A 10 7.87 -32.83 -4.85
N GLY A 11 8.86 -32.03 -4.45
CA GLY A 11 9.79 -31.39 -5.38
C GLY A 11 9.14 -30.34 -6.28
N GLN A 12 7.93 -29.87 -5.95
CA GLN A 12 7.25 -28.79 -6.64
C GLN A 12 7.86 -27.45 -6.24
N ASP A 13 8.00 -26.56 -7.22
CA ASP A 13 8.37 -25.16 -7.00
C ASP A 13 7.09 -24.33 -6.78
N PHE A 14 6.96 -23.76 -5.57
CA PHE A 14 5.84 -22.91 -5.18
C PHE A 14 6.09 -21.41 -5.44
N SER A 15 7.24 -21.04 -6.03
CA SER A 15 7.53 -19.65 -6.41
C SER A 15 6.47 -19.03 -7.34
N PRO A 16 5.83 -19.77 -8.27
CA PRO A 16 4.77 -19.23 -9.13
C PRO A 16 3.44 -18.90 -8.42
N LEU A 17 3.27 -19.26 -7.14
CA LEU A 17 2.06 -18.89 -6.41
C LEU A 17 1.86 -17.36 -6.43
N PRO A 18 0.61 -16.86 -6.40
CA PRO A 18 0.32 -15.43 -6.40
C PRO A 18 1.09 -14.67 -5.31
N GLU A 19 1.45 -13.41 -5.56
CA GLU A 19 2.24 -12.57 -4.64
C GLU A 19 1.64 -12.56 -3.23
N ASN A 20 0.33 -12.41 -3.16
CA ASN A 20 -0.44 -12.39 -1.93
C ASN A 20 -1.07 -13.73 -1.55
N TYR A 21 -0.57 -14.86 -2.09
CA TYR A 21 -1.16 -16.17 -1.83
C TYR A 21 -1.30 -16.45 -0.34
N LEU A 22 -0.24 -16.23 0.45
CA LEU A 22 -0.28 -16.52 1.87
C LEU A 22 -1.36 -15.71 2.62
N PRO A 23 -1.37 -14.36 2.61
CA PRO A 23 -2.42 -13.61 3.31
C PRO A 23 -3.83 -13.87 2.75
N ALA A 24 -3.98 -14.00 1.42
CA ALA A 24 -5.31 -14.18 0.81
C ALA A 24 -5.89 -15.60 0.99
N ALA A 25 -5.05 -16.64 0.89
CA ALA A 25 -5.47 -18.03 1.01
C ALA A 25 -5.52 -18.52 2.48
N LEU A 26 -5.01 -17.74 3.43
CA LEU A 26 -4.93 -18.15 4.84
C LEU A 26 -6.28 -18.59 5.44
N PRO A 27 -7.40 -17.90 5.21
CA PRO A 27 -8.72 -18.38 5.66
C PRO A 27 -9.04 -19.81 5.16
N TYR A 28 -8.69 -20.13 3.91
CA TYR A 28 -8.90 -21.43 3.28
C TYR A 28 -7.93 -22.49 3.82
N LEU A 29 -6.65 -22.13 3.97
CA LEU A 29 -5.60 -23.01 4.51
C LEU A 29 -5.90 -23.46 5.96
N THR A 30 -6.61 -22.62 6.70
CA THR A 30 -7.00 -22.86 8.09
C THR A 30 -8.32 -23.62 8.24
N GLY A 31 -8.95 -23.98 7.11
CA GLY A 31 -10.15 -24.83 7.07
C GLY A 31 -11.46 -24.10 7.33
N GLN A 32 -11.49 -22.76 7.22
CA GLN A 32 -12.76 -22.04 7.27
C GLN A 32 -13.69 -22.52 6.15
N GLN A 33 -14.95 -22.76 6.49
CA GLN A 33 -15.95 -23.29 5.57
C GLN A 33 -16.78 -22.18 4.94
N ASN A 34 -17.35 -22.46 3.76
CA ASN A 34 -18.26 -21.55 3.05
C ASN A 34 -17.64 -20.20 2.63
N LEU A 35 -16.31 -20.16 2.49
CA LEU A 35 -15.66 -18.98 1.92
C LEU A 35 -15.98 -18.85 0.43
N PRO A 36 -16.17 -17.62 -0.08
CA PRO A 36 -16.34 -17.40 -1.50
C PRO A 36 -15.06 -17.81 -2.25
N PRO A 37 -15.14 -18.12 -3.55
CA PRO A 37 -13.94 -18.28 -4.38
C PRO A 37 -13.19 -16.95 -4.48
N LEU A 38 -11.88 -17.02 -4.72
CA LEU A 38 -11.07 -15.87 -5.11
C LEU A 38 -10.84 -15.89 -6.61
N PHE A 39 -10.29 -14.81 -7.14
CA PHE A 39 -9.97 -14.67 -8.54
C PHE A 39 -8.49 -14.34 -8.68
N LEU A 40 -7.82 -15.09 -9.54
CA LEU A 40 -6.44 -14.86 -9.91
C LEU A 40 -6.40 -13.81 -11.01
N LEU A 41 -5.92 -12.63 -10.66
CA LEU A 41 -5.54 -11.60 -11.61
C LEU A 41 -4.08 -11.81 -12.03
N ALA A 42 -3.85 -11.99 -13.32
CA ALA A 42 -2.52 -11.81 -13.92
C ALA A 42 -2.49 -10.42 -14.60
N PRO A 43 -1.77 -9.43 -14.03
CA PRO A 43 -1.79 -8.05 -14.51
C PRO A 43 -1.25 -7.87 -15.92
N GLU A 44 -0.42 -8.79 -16.40
CA GLU A 44 0.22 -8.67 -17.71
C GLU A 44 -0.45 -9.51 -18.78
N PRO A 45 -0.59 -9.00 -20.02
CA PRO A 45 -0.86 -9.85 -21.18
C PRO A 45 0.35 -10.74 -21.49
N LYS A 46 0.13 -11.90 -22.14
CA LYS A 46 1.23 -12.69 -22.70
C LYS A 46 1.99 -11.86 -23.74
N PRO A 47 3.32 -12.00 -23.90
CA PRO A 47 4.05 -11.35 -24.99
C PRO A 47 3.33 -11.57 -26.33
N GLY A 48 3.00 -10.47 -27.02
CA GLY A 48 2.24 -10.49 -28.27
C GLY A 48 0.71 -10.32 -28.13
N ASN A 49 0.16 -10.35 -26.92
CA ASN A 49 -1.23 -9.98 -26.65
C ASN A 49 -1.31 -8.54 -26.15
N SER A 50 -2.30 -7.78 -26.64
CA SER A 50 -2.57 -6.42 -26.17
C SER A 50 -3.56 -6.38 -24.99
N LYS A 51 -4.34 -7.44 -24.80
CA LYS A 51 -5.35 -7.55 -23.75
C LYS A 51 -4.82 -8.34 -22.56
N PRO A 52 -4.91 -7.82 -21.32
CA PRO A 52 -4.64 -8.60 -20.12
C PRO A 52 -5.55 -9.84 -20.10
N PRO A 53 -5.09 -10.96 -19.52
CA PRO A 53 -5.91 -12.16 -19.38
C PRO A 53 -7.12 -11.86 -18.51
N GLU A 54 -8.25 -12.51 -18.83
CA GLU A 54 -9.42 -12.47 -17.96
C GLU A 54 -9.07 -13.09 -16.60
N PRO A 55 -9.54 -12.52 -15.48
CA PRO A 55 -9.27 -13.10 -14.17
C PRO A 55 -9.87 -14.51 -14.07
N VAL A 56 -9.12 -15.41 -13.45
CA VAL A 56 -9.50 -16.83 -13.34
C VAL A 56 -10.13 -17.07 -11.97
N LYS A 57 -11.37 -17.55 -11.95
CA LYS A 57 -12.06 -17.93 -10.71
C LYS A 57 -11.41 -19.19 -10.11
N ILE A 58 -10.94 -19.09 -8.88
CA ILE A 58 -10.25 -20.15 -8.14
C ILE A 58 -11.19 -20.73 -7.07
N PRO A 59 -11.52 -22.03 -7.13
CA PRO A 59 -12.32 -22.69 -6.11
C PRO A 59 -11.67 -22.68 -4.72
N ALA A 60 -12.49 -22.70 -3.68
CA ALA A 60 -12.03 -22.68 -2.28
C ALA A 60 -11.11 -23.87 -1.94
N GLU A 61 -11.39 -25.05 -2.52
CA GLU A 61 -10.61 -26.27 -2.36
C GLU A 61 -9.20 -26.17 -2.96
N ASP A 62 -9.03 -25.39 -4.03
CA ASP A 62 -7.73 -25.17 -4.67
C ASP A 62 -6.93 -24.10 -3.92
N LEU A 63 -7.60 -23.10 -3.34
CA LEU A 63 -6.97 -22.14 -2.44
C LEU A 63 -6.43 -22.79 -1.17
N ALA A 64 -7.12 -23.81 -0.65
CA ALA A 64 -6.72 -24.58 0.53
C ALA A 64 -5.56 -25.57 0.27
N ASP A 65 -5.21 -25.81 -0.99
CA ASP A 65 -4.14 -26.72 -1.41
C ASP A 65 -3.15 -26.02 -2.37
N PRO A 66 -1.99 -25.55 -1.86
CA PRO A 66 -0.98 -24.87 -2.67
C PRO A 66 -0.56 -25.66 -3.91
N ALA A 67 -0.57 -27.00 -3.86
CA ALA A 67 -0.19 -27.84 -5.00
C ALA A 67 -1.23 -27.78 -6.12
N ARG A 68 -2.52 -27.66 -5.77
CA ARG A 68 -3.59 -27.45 -6.75
C ARG A 68 -3.58 -26.03 -7.28
N MET A 69 -3.32 -25.05 -6.41
CA MET A 69 -3.21 -23.65 -6.81
C MET A 69 -2.17 -23.44 -7.94
N LEU A 70 -1.07 -24.20 -7.93
CA LEU A 70 -0.07 -24.13 -8.99
C LEU A 70 -0.61 -24.43 -10.39
N SER A 71 -1.69 -25.22 -10.51
CA SER A 71 -2.31 -25.51 -11.82
C SER A 71 -3.00 -24.29 -12.46
N HIS A 72 -3.28 -23.25 -11.67
CA HIS A 72 -3.85 -21.98 -12.12
C HIS A 72 -2.79 -20.91 -12.40
N THR A 73 -1.55 -21.16 -12.02
CA THR A 73 -0.43 -20.21 -12.15
C THR A 73 0.46 -20.58 -13.33
N GLU A 74 1.08 -19.57 -13.93
CA GLU A 74 2.10 -19.76 -14.97
C GLU A 74 3.46 -19.35 -14.41
N SER A 75 4.46 -20.20 -14.58
CA SER A 75 5.83 -19.90 -14.12
C SER A 75 6.34 -18.59 -14.72
N GLY A 76 6.93 -17.74 -13.88
CA GLY A 76 7.45 -16.43 -14.29
C GLY A 76 6.38 -15.37 -14.58
N ARG A 77 5.10 -15.66 -14.30
CA ARG A 77 4.04 -14.65 -14.31
C ARG A 77 3.54 -14.46 -12.90
N GLU A 78 3.67 -13.23 -12.44
CA GLU A 78 3.12 -12.81 -11.17
C GLU A 78 1.60 -12.65 -11.27
N GLY A 79 0.92 -12.96 -10.18
CA GLY A 79 -0.52 -12.78 -10.07
C GLY A 79 -0.93 -12.41 -8.66
N PHE A 80 -2.17 -11.97 -8.52
CA PHE A 80 -2.78 -11.59 -7.26
C PHE A 80 -4.14 -12.26 -7.10
N LEU A 81 -4.45 -12.70 -5.90
CA LEU A 81 -5.77 -13.21 -5.54
C LEU A 81 -6.65 -12.07 -5.02
N LEU A 82 -7.86 -11.94 -5.56
CA LEU A 82 -8.84 -10.93 -5.17
C LEU A 82 -10.20 -11.61 -4.88
N PRO A 83 -11.05 -11.06 -4.00
CA PRO A 83 -12.37 -11.61 -3.74
C PRO A 83 -13.35 -11.49 -4.92
N HIS A 84 -13.04 -10.67 -5.92
CA HIS A 84 -13.91 -10.41 -7.07
C HIS A 84 -13.12 -10.51 -8.39
N GLY A 85 -13.82 -10.92 -9.45
CA GLY A 85 -13.23 -11.52 -10.64
C GLY A 85 -13.24 -10.70 -11.91
N GLU A 86 -13.67 -9.46 -11.86
CA GLU A 86 -13.85 -8.67 -13.06
C GLU A 86 -13.19 -7.31 -12.85
N LEU A 87 -11.86 -7.28 -12.88
CA LEU A 87 -11.19 -5.99 -13.02
C LEU A 87 -11.58 -5.40 -14.37
N SER A 88 -12.49 -4.45 -14.32
CA SER A 88 -13.06 -3.76 -15.46
C SER A 88 -11.94 -3.21 -16.31
N GLN A 89 -11.92 -3.54 -17.61
CA GLN A 89 -11.17 -2.73 -18.56
C GLN A 89 -11.86 -1.37 -18.62
N MET A 90 -11.22 -0.37 -18.01
CA MET A 90 -11.73 0.98 -18.07
C MET A 90 -11.61 1.52 -19.47
N THR A 91 -12.75 1.72 -20.12
CA THR A 91 -12.87 2.76 -21.13
C THR A 91 -13.29 4.00 -20.35
N LEU A 92 -12.33 4.84 -19.97
CA LEU A 92 -12.69 6.18 -19.56
C LEU A 92 -13.39 6.84 -20.74
N SER A 93 -14.50 7.53 -20.47
CA SER A 93 -14.85 8.70 -21.26
C SER A 93 -13.58 9.53 -21.37
N SER A 94 -13.05 9.76 -22.58
CA SER A 94 -11.86 10.61 -22.76
C SER A 94 -12.01 11.85 -21.88
N PHE A 95 -11.06 12.12 -20.98
CA PHE A 95 -11.14 13.31 -20.12
C PHE A 95 -11.34 14.50 -21.05
N GLY A 96 -12.42 15.25 -20.83
CA GLY A 96 -12.97 16.16 -21.84
C GLY A 96 -11.93 17.14 -22.44
N PRO A 97 -12.18 17.69 -23.64
CA PRO A 97 -11.24 18.53 -24.38
C PRO A 97 -10.91 19.88 -23.69
N GLU A 98 -11.54 20.19 -22.55
CA GLU A 98 -11.31 21.43 -21.80
C GLU A 98 -9.85 21.61 -21.33
N VAL A 99 -9.06 20.54 -21.29
CA VAL A 99 -7.69 20.58 -20.77
C VAL A 99 -6.65 20.42 -21.88
N ALA A 100 -6.77 21.20 -22.94
CA ALA A 100 -5.73 21.27 -23.96
C ALA A 100 -4.53 22.12 -23.49
N ASN A 101 -3.32 21.65 -23.78
CA ASN A 101 -2.04 22.41 -23.70
C ASN A 101 -1.50 22.76 -22.31
N GLY A 102 -1.86 22.04 -21.24
CA GLY A 102 -1.40 22.32 -19.86
C GLY A 102 -1.01 21.08 -19.04
N PRO A 103 -0.44 21.26 -17.84
CA PRO A 103 -0.29 20.18 -16.87
C PRO A 103 -1.65 19.82 -16.25
N VAL A 104 -1.79 18.57 -15.84
CA VAL A 104 -2.94 18.05 -15.07
C VAL A 104 -2.47 17.25 -13.88
N THR A 105 -3.32 17.13 -12.86
CA THR A 105 -3.07 16.27 -11.71
C THR A 105 -4.16 15.22 -11.61
N ALA A 106 -3.77 13.95 -11.42
CA ALA A 106 -4.67 12.84 -11.15
C ALA A 106 -4.41 12.31 -9.73
N LEU A 107 -5.44 12.22 -8.90
CA LEU A 107 -5.38 11.62 -7.55
C LEU A 107 -5.95 10.21 -7.58
N ILE A 108 -5.19 9.22 -7.13
CA ILE A 108 -5.68 7.85 -6.92
C ILE A 108 -5.88 7.66 -5.42
N ASP A 109 -7.12 7.61 -4.93
CA ASP A 109 -7.41 7.50 -3.48
C ASP A 109 -8.81 6.89 -3.26
N THR A 110 -9.33 6.98 -2.03
CA THR A 110 -10.70 6.61 -1.67
C THR A 110 -11.38 7.69 -0.85
N GLY A 111 -12.71 7.72 -0.89
CA GLY A 111 -13.54 8.61 -0.11
C GLY A 111 -13.31 10.08 -0.46
N ILE A 112 -13.58 10.46 -1.71
CA ILE A 112 -13.45 11.81 -2.22
C ILE A 112 -14.83 12.51 -2.26
N ALA A 113 -15.13 13.33 -1.25
CA ALA A 113 -16.38 14.09 -1.17
C ALA A 113 -16.39 15.29 -2.15
N PHE A 114 -16.48 15.04 -3.45
CA PHE A 114 -16.50 16.08 -4.49
C PHE A 114 -17.62 17.13 -4.30
N TRP A 115 -18.68 16.75 -3.60
CA TRP A 115 -19.79 17.63 -3.24
C TRP A 115 -19.47 18.61 -2.10
N ASN A 116 -18.31 18.50 -1.44
CA ASN A 116 -17.90 19.42 -0.39
C ASN A 116 -17.91 20.87 -0.94
N PRO A 117 -18.57 21.82 -0.27
CA PRO A 117 -18.62 23.21 -0.73
C PRO A 117 -17.26 23.85 -1.02
N ALA A 118 -16.18 23.41 -0.36
CA ALA A 118 -14.83 23.90 -0.61
C ALA A 118 -14.29 23.57 -2.02
N PHE A 119 -14.88 22.58 -2.69
CA PHE A 119 -14.49 22.17 -4.04
C PHE A 119 -15.29 22.88 -5.12
N ARG A 120 -16.40 23.53 -4.76
CA ARG A 120 -17.28 24.23 -5.71
C ARG A 120 -16.69 25.60 -6.06
N LEU A 121 -16.85 25.98 -7.32
CA LEU A 121 -16.47 27.29 -7.83
C LEU A 121 -17.67 28.25 -7.79
N PRO A 122 -17.46 29.58 -7.72
CA PRO A 122 -18.57 30.56 -7.68
C PRO A 122 -19.50 30.52 -8.89
N ASP A 123 -19.02 30.03 -10.03
CA ASP A 123 -19.79 29.84 -11.27
C ASP A 123 -20.63 28.56 -11.29
N GLY A 124 -20.62 27.78 -10.19
CA GLY A 124 -21.30 26.50 -10.08
C GLY A 124 -20.46 25.29 -10.55
N GLY A 125 -19.26 25.54 -11.08
CA GLY A 125 -18.31 24.48 -11.45
C GLY A 125 -17.68 23.79 -10.24
N ASN A 126 -16.76 22.87 -10.51
CA ASN A 126 -15.98 22.19 -9.46
C ASN A 126 -14.47 22.29 -9.76
N ARG A 127 -13.66 22.19 -8.72
CA ARG A 127 -12.20 22.12 -8.83
C ARG A 127 -11.72 20.72 -9.22
N ILE A 128 -12.51 19.69 -8.91
CA ILE A 128 -12.36 18.33 -9.42
C ILE A 128 -13.14 18.26 -10.74
N LYS A 129 -12.47 17.86 -11.82
CA LYS A 129 -13.03 17.82 -13.17
C LYS A 129 -13.82 16.54 -13.45
N GLU A 130 -13.32 15.42 -12.95
CA GLU A 130 -13.98 14.12 -13.10
C GLU A 130 -13.51 13.19 -11.98
N ILE A 131 -14.38 12.26 -11.58
CA ILE A 131 -14.03 11.14 -10.72
C ILE A 131 -14.40 9.85 -11.42
N ALA A 132 -13.40 8.99 -11.64
CA ALA A 132 -13.60 7.64 -12.12
C ALA A 132 -13.65 6.67 -10.93
N PHE A 133 -14.57 5.71 -10.96
CA PHE A 133 -14.77 4.71 -9.92
C PHE A 133 -14.27 3.36 -10.40
N LEU A 134 -13.19 2.86 -9.79
CA LEU A 134 -12.65 1.55 -10.09
C LEU A 134 -13.53 0.48 -9.45
N GLY A 135 -14.27 -0.25 -10.28
CA GLY A 135 -14.95 -1.48 -9.89
C GLY A 135 -14.00 -2.68 -9.92
N LEU A 136 -14.31 -3.68 -9.09
CA LEU A 136 -13.79 -5.05 -9.24
C LEU A 136 -14.73 -5.96 -10.05
N ALA A 137 -15.84 -5.38 -10.53
CA ALA A 137 -16.77 -5.99 -11.46
C ALA A 137 -17.45 -4.96 -12.36
N GLY A 138 -17.90 -5.38 -13.54
CA GLY A 138 -18.66 -4.54 -14.47
C GLY A 138 -17.82 -3.56 -15.30
N GLU A 139 -18.44 -2.52 -15.85
CA GLU A 139 -17.74 -1.40 -16.49
C GLU A 139 -17.45 -0.33 -15.42
N SER A 140 -16.23 0.19 -15.40
CA SER A 140 -15.95 1.34 -14.54
C SER A 140 -16.71 2.55 -15.05
N GLN A 141 -17.27 3.28 -14.11
CA GLN A 141 -18.06 4.47 -14.38
C GLN A 141 -17.28 5.70 -13.97
N SER A 142 -17.56 6.84 -14.59
CA SER A 142 -17.09 8.12 -14.12
C SER A 142 -18.25 9.08 -13.89
N LEU A 143 -17.95 10.14 -13.14
CA LEU A 143 -18.82 11.29 -12.95
C LEU A 143 -18.08 12.53 -13.44
N SER A 144 -18.58 13.15 -14.51
CA SER A 144 -18.10 14.45 -14.97
C SER A 144 -18.70 15.60 -14.15
N GLN A 145 -18.22 16.83 -14.38
CA GLN A 145 -18.75 18.01 -13.68
C GLN A 145 -20.25 18.22 -13.93
N GLU A 146 -20.73 17.94 -15.14
CA GLU A 146 -22.14 18.06 -15.50
C GLU A 146 -23.02 17.10 -14.69
N GLU A 147 -22.46 15.94 -14.31
CA GLU A 147 -23.14 14.94 -13.50
C GLU A 147 -23.03 15.19 -11.99
N PHE A 148 -22.25 16.18 -11.54
CA PHE A 148 -22.13 16.50 -10.12
C PHE A 148 -23.34 17.27 -9.56
N ALA A 149 -24.04 18.05 -10.40
CA ALA A 149 -25.11 18.94 -9.97
C ALA A 149 -26.25 18.24 -9.17
N PRO A 150 -26.74 17.04 -9.55
CA PRO A 150 -27.70 16.30 -8.74
C PRO A 150 -27.20 16.00 -7.32
N PHE A 151 -25.91 15.70 -7.15
CA PHE A 151 -25.32 15.41 -5.85
C PHE A 151 -25.14 16.67 -5.00
N TYR A 152 -24.91 17.84 -5.60
CA TYR A 152 -24.93 19.11 -4.86
C TYR A 152 -26.32 19.40 -4.31
N ALA A 153 -27.35 19.20 -5.14
CA ALA A 153 -28.74 19.40 -4.71
C ALA A 153 -29.12 18.45 -3.56
N LEU A 154 -28.63 17.21 -3.58
CA LEU A 154 -28.78 16.27 -2.45
C LEU A 154 -28.02 16.77 -1.21
N ALA A 155 -26.77 17.21 -1.36
CA ALA A 155 -25.93 17.70 -0.25
C ALA A 155 -26.52 18.94 0.43
N ASP A 156 -27.12 19.85 -0.34
CA ASP A 156 -27.65 21.13 0.16
C ASP A 156 -29.10 21.00 0.68
N GLY A 157 -29.75 19.86 0.42
CA GLY A 157 -31.14 19.59 0.82
C GLY A 157 -31.30 18.91 2.19
N PRO A 158 -32.55 18.65 2.63
CA PRO A 158 -32.81 17.87 3.84
C PRO A 158 -32.20 16.47 3.77
N GLY A 159 -31.52 16.06 4.85
CA GLY A 159 -30.73 14.82 4.92
C GLY A 159 -29.26 14.99 4.49
N GLY A 160 -28.95 16.08 3.76
CA GLY A 160 -27.60 16.54 3.44
C GLY A 160 -26.68 15.48 2.85
N GLU A 161 -25.44 15.48 3.33
CA GLU A 161 -24.36 14.58 2.87
C GLU A 161 -24.71 13.10 2.94
N ALA A 162 -25.54 12.67 3.90
CA ALA A 162 -25.90 11.26 4.06
C ALA A 162 -26.63 10.70 2.83
N ARG A 163 -27.46 11.52 2.18
CA ARG A 163 -28.18 11.15 0.95
C ARG A 163 -27.26 11.07 -0.27
N VAL A 164 -26.21 11.88 -0.30
CA VAL A 164 -25.19 11.79 -1.35
C VAL A 164 -24.46 10.46 -1.23
N ILE A 165 -24.05 10.11 -0.02
CA ILE A 165 -23.34 8.85 0.25
C ILE A 165 -24.22 7.66 -0.11
N GLU A 166 -25.48 7.64 0.32
CA GLU A 166 -26.44 6.59 -0.04
C GLU A 166 -26.61 6.46 -1.57
N ALA A 167 -26.79 7.59 -2.27
CA ALA A 167 -26.94 7.59 -3.73
C ALA A 167 -25.67 7.10 -4.47
N LEU A 168 -24.49 7.45 -3.97
CA LEU A 168 -23.21 7.00 -4.52
C LEU A 168 -22.97 5.51 -4.22
N GLY A 169 -23.26 5.05 -3.01
CA GLY A 169 -23.16 3.63 -2.64
C GLY A 169 -24.09 2.74 -3.47
N GLN A 170 -25.30 3.21 -3.78
CA GLN A 170 -26.22 2.52 -4.68
C GLN A 170 -25.76 2.52 -6.15
N ARG A 171 -25.08 3.58 -6.60
CA ARG A 171 -24.62 3.70 -8.00
C ARG A 171 -23.31 2.97 -8.27
N PHE A 172 -22.41 2.94 -7.28
CA PHE A 172 -21.05 2.43 -7.42
C PHE A 172 -20.79 1.31 -6.39
N GLU A 173 -21.24 0.10 -6.73
CA GLU A 173 -21.05 -1.11 -5.92
C GLU A 173 -19.57 -1.33 -5.58
N GLY A 174 -19.29 -1.65 -4.31
CA GLY A 174 -17.92 -1.89 -3.83
C GLY A 174 -17.07 -0.63 -3.65
N SER A 175 -17.63 0.57 -3.83
CA SER A 175 -16.97 1.83 -3.46
C SER A 175 -17.00 2.06 -1.95
N LEU A 176 -16.15 2.97 -1.44
CA LEU A 176 -16.13 3.29 -0.01
C LEU A 176 -17.46 3.91 0.48
N TYR A 177 -18.27 4.46 -0.43
CA TYR A 177 -19.56 5.10 -0.11
C TYR A 177 -20.65 4.11 0.31
N GLU A 178 -20.50 2.81 0.04
CA GLU A 178 -21.48 1.79 0.43
C GLU A 178 -21.55 1.64 1.96
N ASP A 179 -20.41 1.39 2.61
CA ASP A 179 -20.37 1.09 4.05
C ASP A 179 -19.25 1.79 4.84
N GLY A 180 -18.29 2.41 4.16
CA GLY A 180 -17.05 2.94 4.78
C GLY A 180 -17.00 4.45 4.95
N PHE A 181 -17.95 5.20 4.38
CA PHE A 181 -17.88 6.65 4.30
C PHE A 181 -18.94 7.34 5.15
N LYS A 182 -18.54 8.33 5.97
CA LYS A 182 -19.44 9.02 6.91
C LYS A 182 -19.38 10.55 6.75
N PRO A 183 -20.52 11.26 6.82
CA PRO A 183 -20.59 12.71 6.81
C PRO A 183 -19.74 13.36 7.90
N GLY A 184 -19.10 14.49 7.59
CA GLY A 184 -18.32 15.27 8.55
C GLY A 184 -17.06 14.61 9.11
N GLN A 185 -16.76 13.36 8.74
CA GLN A 185 -15.58 12.65 9.24
C GLN A 185 -14.35 12.94 8.38
N PHE A 186 -13.19 12.55 8.87
CA PHE A 186 -11.98 12.58 8.06
C PHE A 186 -12.04 11.46 7.02
N SER A 187 -11.84 11.81 5.75
CA SER A 187 -11.44 10.87 4.71
C SER A 187 -10.12 11.29 4.11
N HIS A 188 -9.27 10.30 3.85
CA HIS A 188 -7.96 10.50 3.26
C HIS A 188 -8.07 11.15 1.88
N GLY A 189 -8.86 10.61 0.95
CA GLY A 189 -8.98 11.16 -0.40
C GLY A 189 -9.56 12.57 -0.45
N THR A 190 -10.54 12.89 0.41
CA THR A 190 -11.08 14.26 0.53
C THR A 190 -10.01 15.25 1.00
N ALA A 191 -9.22 14.86 2.00
CA ALA A 191 -8.14 15.70 2.51
C ALA A 191 -7.02 15.91 1.46
N MET A 192 -6.68 14.85 0.72
CA MET A 192 -5.70 14.91 -0.37
C MET A 192 -6.18 15.81 -1.51
N ALA A 193 -7.42 15.65 -1.97
CA ALA A 193 -8.01 16.50 -3.00
C ALA A 193 -8.03 17.97 -2.57
N GLY A 194 -8.37 18.26 -1.31
CA GLY A 194 -8.36 19.61 -0.77
C GLY A 194 -6.98 20.27 -0.81
N LEU A 195 -5.92 19.52 -0.51
CA LEU A 195 -4.56 20.05 -0.62
C LEU A 195 -4.17 20.37 -2.06
N LEU A 196 -4.49 19.49 -3.01
CA LEU A 196 -4.08 19.61 -4.41
C LEU A 196 -4.69 20.82 -5.13
N ILE A 197 -5.89 21.25 -4.74
CA ILE A 197 -6.63 22.34 -5.38
C ILE A 197 -6.47 23.71 -4.69
N GLU A 198 -5.89 23.74 -3.49
CA GLU A 198 -5.73 24.97 -2.71
C GLU A 198 -4.64 25.86 -3.35
N ALA A 199 -4.96 27.13 -3.58
CA ALA A 199 -4.01 28.12 -4.08
C ALA A 199 -3.31 28.82 -2.89
N GLU A 200 -1.99 29.00 -2.99
CA GLU A 200 -1.20 29.69 -1.97
C GLU A 200 -0.99 31.16 -2.33
N GLY A 201 -1.68 32.06 -1.62
CA GLY A 201 -1.49 33.50 -1.75
C GLY A 201 -1.72 34.00 -3.19
N ALA A 202 -0.70 34.59 -3.79
CA ALA A 202 -0.72 35.12 -5.16
C ALA A 202 -0.21 34.13 -6.22
N ALA A 203 0.09 32.88 -5.85
CA ALA A 203 0.51 31.87 -6.80
C ALA A 203 -0.60 31.57 -7.82
N PRO A 204 -0.24 31.16 -9.06
CA PRO A 204 -1.22 30.68 -10.02
C PRO A 204 -2.06 29.56 -9.44
N ALA A 205 -3.33 29.49 -9.84
CA ALA A 205 -4.19 28.37 -9.47
C ALA A 205 -3.52 27.04 -9.90
N PRO A 206 -3.57 26.00 -9.04
CA PRO A 206 -3.06 24.66 -9.36
C PRO A 206 -3.62 24.11 -10.68
N PRO A 207 -2.99 23.07 -11.26
CA PRO A 207 -3.56 22.34 -12.38
C PRO A 207 -4.96 21.79 -12.09
N PRO A 208 -5.78 21.54 -13.13
CA PRO A 208 -7.03 20.82 -12.96
C PRO A 208 -6.81 19.45 -12.29
N LEU A 209 -7.70 19.10 -11.36
CA LEU A 209 -7.66 17.84 -10.63
C LEU A 209 -8.65 16.85 -11.21
N PHE A 210 -8.19 15.63 -11.47
CA PHE A 210 -8.98 14.46 -11.79
C PHE A 210 -8.77 13.43 -10.69
N ALA A 211 -9.76 12.58 -10.43
CA ALA A 211 -9.60 11.55 -9.42
C ALA A 211 -10.01 10.17 -9.91
N VAL A 212 -9.39 9.17 -9.28
CA VAL A 212 -9.69 7.76 -9.42
C VAL A 212 -9.97 7.23 -8.02
N GLU A 213 -11.24 6.91 -7.76
CA GLU A 213 -11.72 6.26 -6.55
C GLU A 213 -11.39 4.76 -6.64
N LEU A 214 -10.57 4.24 -5.73
CA LEU A 214 -10.26 2.82 -5.62
C LEU A 214 -11.46 2.05 -5.01
N PRO A 215 -11.60 0.75 -5.29
CA PRO A 215 -12.62 -0.06 -4.63
C PRO A 215 -12.32 -0.15 -3.13
N ALA A 216 -13.34 -0.24 -2.30
CA ALA A 216 -13.23 -0.27 -0.85
C ALA A 216 -12.32 -1.42 -0.37
N ILE A 217 -12.34 -2.57 -1.06
CA ILE A 217 -11.47 -3.71 -0.72
C ILE A 217 -9.98 -3.34 -0.76
N ALA A 218 -9.57 -2.42 -1.63
CA ALA A 218 -8.17 -2.02 -1.75
C ALA A 218 -7.68 -1.31 -0.47
N VAL A 219 -8.60 -0.77 0.32
CA VAL A 219 -8.31 -0.07 1.57
C VAL A 219 -8.66 -0.92 2.80
N PHE A 220 -9.64 -1.82 2.68
CA PHE A 220 -9.98 -2.78 3.74
C PHE A 220 -8.99 -3.95 3.81
N ASP A 221 -8.34 -4.32 2.71
CA ASP A 221 -7.26 -5.31 2.72
C ASP A 221 -6.00 -4.72 3.38
N ARG A 222 -5.89 -4.98 4.69
CA ARG A 222 -4.80 -4.53 5.54
C ARG A 222 -3.43 -5.00 5.05
N SER A 223 -3.35 -6.18 4.43
CA SER A 223 -2.08 -6.71 3.90
C SER A 223 -1.48 -5.84 2.79
N GLY A 224 -2.28 -4.94 2.20
CA GLY A 224 -1.91 -4.11 1.06
C GLY A 224 -1.90 -4.87 -0.27
N ALA A 225 -2.20 -6.16 -0.27
CA ALA A 225 -2.11 -6.98 -1.47
C ALA A 225 -3.15 -6.62 -2.55
N SER A 226 -4.41 -6.46 -2.13
CA SER A 226 -5.49 -6.07 -3.03
C SER A 226 -5.22 -4.69 -3.62
N LEU A 227 -4.67 -3.78 -2.81
CA LEU A 227 -4.20 -2.49 -3.28
C LEU A 227 -3.19 -2.66 -4.41
N GLN A 228 -2.09 -3.42 -4.21
CA GLN A 228 -1.07 -3.64 -5.24
C GLN A 228 -1.66 -4.12 -6.57
N ALA A 229 -2.64 -5.03 -6.53
CA ALA A 229 -3.31 -5.54 -7.72
C ALA A 229 -4.11 -4.46 -8.47
N VAL A 230 -4.81 -3.57 -7.76
CA VAL A 230 -5.64 -2.53 -8.38
C VAL A 230 -4.84 -1.30 -8.81
N LEU A 231 -3.69 -1.04 -8.20
CA LEU A 231 -2.89 0.17 -8.46
C LEU A 231 -2.41 0.26 -9.90
N LEU A 232 -2.02 -0.87 -10.51
CA LEU A 232 -1.63 -0.89 -11.90
C LEU A 232 -2.76 -0.40 -12.80
N GLN A 233 -3.97 -0.92 -12.58
CA GLN A 233 -5.14 -0.54 -13.33
C GLN A 233 -5.46 0.95 -13.09
N ALA A 234 -5.36 1.44 -11.85
CA ALA A 234 -5.57 2.85 -11.53
C ALA A 234 -4.62 3.78 -12.29
N ILE A 235 -3.32 3.47 -12.34
CA ILE A 235 -2.32 4.27 -13.04
C ILE A 235 -2.53 4.22 -14.55
N LYS A 236 -2.78 3.01 -15.09
CA LYS A 236 -3.11 2.83 -16.49
C LYS A 236 -4.33 3.65 -16.87
N THR A 237 -5.38 3.61 -16.06
CA THR A 237 -6.59 4.41 -16.21
C THR A 237 -6.25 5.90 -16.30
N CYS A 238 -5.44 6.43 -15.38
CA CYS A 238 -5.01 7.82 -15.44
C CYS A 238 -4.31 8.15 -16.77
N ILE A 239 -3.35 7.33 -17.21
CA ILE A 239 -2.58 7.60 -18.42
C ILE A 239 -3.47 7.54 -19.67
N GLN A 240 -4.27 6.48 -19.81
CA GLN A 240 -5.13 6.25 -20.97
C GLN A 240 -6.24 7.30 -21.09
N GLY A 241 -6.77 7.78 -19.96
CA GLY A 241 -7.81 8.81 -19.97
C GLY A 241 -7.40 10.13 -20.61
N PHE A 242 -6.10 10.42 -20.63
CA PHE A 242 -5.54 11.64 -21.22
C PHE A 242 -4.88 11.42 -22.59
N GLU A 243 -4.84 10.20 -23.12
CA GLU A 243 -4.31 9.96 -24.46
C GLU A 243 -5.10 10.77 -25.50
N GLY A 244 -4.40 11.56 -26.31
CA GLY A 244 -5.03 12.43 -27.32
C GLY A 244 -5.67 13.73 -26.78
N SER A 245 -5.64 13.99 -25.47
CA SER A 245 -6.20 15.22 -24.87
C SER A 245 -5.38 16.50 -25.15
N GLY A 246 -4.12 16.36 -25.58
CA GLY A 246 -3.22 17.48 -25.83
C GLY A 246 -2.62 18.10 -24.55
N ILE A 247 -2.71 17.44 -23.40
CA ILE A 247 -1.96 17.85 -22.19
C ILE A 247 -0.46 17.76 -22.43
N SER A 248 0.33 18.50 -21.64
CA SER A 248 1.80 18.41 -21.68
C SER A 248 2.38 17.55 -20.56
N HIS A 249 1.73 17.54 -19.39
CA HIS A 249 2.19 16.82 -18.21
C HIS A 249 1.02 16.20 -17.45
N LEU A 250 1.21 14.97 -16.96
CA LEU A 250 0.32 14.27 -16.04
C LEU A 250 1.06 14.00 -14.73
N ASN A 251 0.65 14.65 -13.66
CA ASN A 251 1.13 14.39 -12.30
C ASN A 251 0.16 13.41 -11.62
N ILE A 252 0.56 12.16 -11.44
CA ILE A 252 -0.21 11.14 -10.73
C ILE A 252 0.20 11.17 -9.25
N VAL A 253 -0.77 11.42 -8.37
CA VAL A 253 -0.58 11.38 -6.92
C VAL A 253 -1.12 10.04 -6.42
N LEU A 254 -0.22 9.20 -5.94
CA LEU A 254 -0.56 7.91 -5.35
C LEU A 254 -0.14 7.92 -3.88
N PRO A 255 -1.06 8.26 -2.96
CA PRO A 255 -0.72 8.56 -1.58
C PRO A 255 -0.74 7.31 -0.69
N PHE A 256 -0.23 6.20 -1.22
CA PHE A 256 -0.10 4.93 -0.52
C PHE A 256 1.37 4.49 -0.46
N ALA A 257 1.74 3.92 0.68
CA ALA A 257 3.07 3.38 0.91
C ALA A 257 2.99 1.89 1.23
N PHE A 258 3.98 1.12 0.79
CA PHE A 258 4.09 -0.30 1.07
C PHE A 258 5.42 -0.54 1.77
N LEU A 259 5.37 -0.98 3.02
CA LEU A 259 6.61 -1.23 3.75
C LEU A 259 7.34 -2.45 3.22
N GLY A 260 6.70 -3.62 3.18
CA GLY A 260 7.45 -4.85 2.96
C GLY A 260 7.76 -5.18 1.51
N GLY A 261 8.83 -5.97 1.35
CA GLY A 261 9.38 -6.37 0.07
C GLY A 261 10.90 -6.23 0.07
N PRO A 262 11.59 -6.77 -0.94
CA PRO A 262 12.97 -6.37 -1.17
C PRO A 262 12.93 -4.89 -1.61
N HIS A 263 13.49 -3.97 -0.81
CA HIS A 263 13.63 -2.54 -1.15
C HIS A 263 14.69 -2.32 -2.24
N ASP A 264 14.66 -3.19 -3.24
CA ASP A 264 15.40 -3.14 -4.46
C ASP A 264 14.41 -3.14 -5.63
N ARG A 265 14.93 -3.28 -6.85
CA ARG A 265 14.11 -3.24 -8.06
C ARG A 265 13.35 -4.54 -8.34
N SER A 266 13.48 -5.57 -7.49
CA SER A 266 12.84 -6.87 -7.68
C SER A 266 11.48 -6.98 -7.01
N HIS A 267 10.98 -5.90 -6.39
CA HIS A 267 9.62 -5.91 -5.85
C HIS A 267 8.60 -5.95 -7.01
N PRO A 268 7.70 -6.95 -7.04
CA PRO A 268 6.63 -7.09 -8.06
C PRO A 268 5.90 -5.78 -8.38
N GLY A 269 5.47 -5.08 -7.33
CA GLY A 269 4.78 -3.79 -7.44
C GLY A 269 5.60 -2.71 -8.17
N LEU A 270 6.92 -2.69 -8.01
CA LEU A 270 7.78 -1.73 -8.72
C LEU A 270 7.88 -2.06 -10.21
N ASP A 271 8.06 -3.34 -10.53
CA ASP A 271 8.11 -3.80 -11.92
C ASP A 271 6.80 -3.45 -12.64
N PHE A 272 5.65 -3.64 -11.99
CA PHE A 272 4.36 -3.23 -12.56
C PHE A 272 4.26 -1.72 -12.80
N LEU A 273 4.70 -0.91 -11.85
CA LEU A 273 4.73 0.55 -12.03
C LEU A 273 5.60 0.95 -13.22
N HIS A 274 6.78 0.34 -13.35
CA HIS A 274 7.70 0.62 -14.45
C HIS A 274 7.08 0.26 -15.78
N GLN A 275 6.46 -0.92 -15.86
CA GLN A 275 5.78 -1.35 -17.06
C GLN A 275 4.62 -0.42 -17.43
N ALA A 276 3.81 0.03 -16.47
CA ALA A 276 2.74 0.99 -16.73
C ALA A 276 3.28 2.31 -17.31
N LEU A 277 4.39 2.81 -16.76
CA LEU A 277 4.99 4.08 -17.16
C LEU A 277 5.78 4.02 -18.48
N GLU A 278 6.44 2.89 -18.78
CA GLU A 278 7.28 2.71 -19.97
C GLU A 278 6.51 2.20 -21.19
N ARG A 279 5.50 1.33 -20.98
CA ARG A 279 4.67 0.81 -22.09
C ARG A 279 3.79 1.90 -22.68
N HIS A 280 3.38 2.86 -21.87
CA HIS A 280 2.61 4.01 -22.35
C HIS A 280 3.57 5.13 -22.74
N LYS A 281 3.62 5.43 -24.04
CA LYS A 281 4.29 6.61 -24.61
C LYS A 281 3.20 7.61 -25.01
N PRO A 282 2.52 8.25 -24.05
CA PRO A 282 1.23 8.87 -24.32
C PRO A 282 1.34 10.25 -25.02
N GLY A 283 2.56 10.66 -25.40
CA GLY A 283 2.81 11.98 -26.01
C GLY A 283 2.94 13.13 -25.01
N PHE A 284 2.84 12.85 -23.70
CA PHE A 284 3.02 13.80 -22.61
C PHE A 284 3.96 13.23 -21.53
N GLU A 285 4.50 14.10 -20.68
CA GLU A 285 5.34 13.70 -19.55
C GLU A 285 4.47 13.16 -18.41
N VAL A 286 4.86 12.04 -17.81
CA VAL A 286 4.18 11.46 -16.64
C VAL A 286 5.12 11.51 -15.44
N LYS A 287 4.64 12.06 -14.32
CA LYS A 287 5.32 11.99 -13.01
C LYS A 287 4.42 11.30 -12.00
N LEU A 288 4.95 10.29 -11.31
CA LEU A 288 4.27 9.59 -10.23
C LEU A 288 4.83 10.05 -8.88
N PHE A 289 3.99 10.64 -8.04
CA PHE A 289 4.35 11.11 -6.71
C PHE A 289 3.94 10.05 -5.68
N LEU A 290 4.91 9.62 -4.87
CA LEU A 290 4.73 8.57 -3.86
C LEU A 290 5.16 9.05 -2.47
N PRO A 291 4.42 8.69 -1.40
CA PRO A 291 4.83 8.95 -0.04
C PRO A 291 5.89 7.95 0.41
N SER A 292 6.81 8.43 1.25
CA SER A 292 7.78 7.58 1.93
C SER A 292 7.11 6.61 2.92
N GLY A 293 5.85 6.80 3.31
CA GLY A 293 5.20 6.02 4.36
C GLY A 293 5.46 6.58 5.77
N ASN A 294 4.76 6.03 6.76
CA ASN A 294 4.71 6.57 8.13
C ASN A 294 5.31 5.61 9.19
N HIS A 295 6.09 4.61 8.75
CA HIS A 295 6.47 3.45 9.57
C HIS A 295 7.77 3.59 10.35
N ARG A 296 8.37 4.79 10.40
CA ARG A 296 9.71 4.98 10.98
C ARG A 296 9.82 4.59 12.45
N GLN A 297 8.73 4.72 13.21
CA GLN A 297 8.69 4.42 14.65
C GLN A 297 7.84 3.19 14.98
N ASP A 298 7.30 2.51 13.97
CA ASP A 298 6.34 1.41 14.17
C ASP A 298 7.05 0.10 14.54
N ARG A 299 8.39 0.08 14.54
CA ARG A 299 9.22 -1.12 14.79
C ARG A 299 8.88 -2.28 13.86
N GLN A 300 8.51 -1.96 12.63
CA GLN A 300 8.13 -2.94 11.61
C GLN A 300 9.30 -3.32 10.69
N HIS A 301 10.50 -2.80 10.93
CA HIS A 301 11.71 -3.18 10.21
C HIS A 301 12.84 -3.57 11.17
N ALA A 302 13.45 -4.71 10.90
CA ALA A 302 14.65 -5.18 11.58
C ALA A 302 15.69 -5.67 10.57
N ARG A 303 16.97 -5.61 10.96
CA ARG A 303 18.10 -5.99 10.12
C ARG A 303 19.07 -6.84 10.90
N PHE A 304 19.39 -8.00 10.36
CA PHE A 304 20.43 -8.88 10.87
C PHE A 304 21.73 -8.62 10.11
N PRO A 305 22.88 -8.58 10.80
CA PRO A 305 24.16 -8.53 10.12
C PRO A 305 24.37 -9.80 9.29
N ALA A 306 25.34 -9.76 8.37
CA ALA A 306 25.75 -10.96 7.64
C ALA A 306 26.17 -12.08 8.61
N LEU A 307 25.61 -13.26 8.40
CA LEU A 307 25.83 -14.45 9.23
C LEU A 307 26.91 -15.32 8.59
N GLN A 308 27.92 -15.67 9.38
CA GLN A 308 28.90 -16.69 8.99
C GLN A 308 28.33 -18.09 9.22
N THR A 309 28.86 -19.09 8.51
CA THR A 309 28.50 -20.50 8.74
C THR A 309 28.61 -20.86 10.22
N GLY A 310 27.56 -21.47 10.78
CA GLY A 310 27.43 -21.84 12.18
C GLY A 310 26.86 -20.74 13.10
N SER A 311 26.76 -19.49 12.63
CA SER A 311 26.18 -18.40 13.41
C SER A 311 24.66 -18.28 13.24
N GLU A 312 24.04 -17.59 14.18
CA GLU A 312 22.61 -17.30 14.17
C GLU A 312 22.32 -15.89 14.67
N GLN A 313 21.17 -15.36 14.28
CA GLN A 313 20.62 -14.12 14.82
C GLN A 313 19.13 -14.30 15.06
N ALA A 314 18.65 -13.71 16.15
CA ALA A 314 17.26 -13.77 16.55
C ALA A 314 16.66 -12.38 16.77
N ILE A 315 15.34 -12.28 16.62
CA ILE A 315 14.53 -11.14 17.07
C ILE A 315 13.17 -11.62 17.56
N THR A 316 12.55 -10.84 18.44
CA THR A 316 11.18 -11.09 18.87
C THR A 316 10.19 -10.40 17.93
N TRP A 317 9.21 -11.14 17.43
CA TRP A 317 8.04 -10.66 16.71
C TRP A 317 6.83 -10.76 17.64
N ARG A 318 6.27 -9.63 18.06
CA ARG A 318 5.15 -9.58 18.98
C ARG A 318 3.83 -9.51 18.22
N LEU A 319 2.96 -10.47 18.49
CA LEU A 319 1.56 -10.46 18.04
C LEU A 319 0.67 -9.99 19.20
N HIS A 320 -0.03 -8.88 19.02
CA HIS A 320 -0.78 -8.27 20.12
C HIS A 320 -2.06 -9.06 20.47
N HIS A 321 -2.40 -9.08 21.75
CA HIS A 321 -3.73 -9.50 22.19
C HIS A 321 -4.79 -8.56 21.63
N GLY A 322 -5.89 -9.15 21.15
CA GLY A 322 -6.99 -8.38 20.57
C GLY A 322 -6.67 -7.82 19.20
N ASP A 323 -5.70 -8.39 18.49
CA ASP A 323 -5.46 -8.09 17.09
C ASP A 323 -6.30 -9.00 16.17
N HIS A 324 -7.08 -8.40 15.29
CA HIS A 324 -8.06 -9.09 14.45
C HIS A 324 -7.61 -9.28 13.00
N SER A 325 -6.42 -8.81 12.64
CA SER A 325 -5.84 -8.93 11.31
C SER A 325 -4.94 -10.18 11.16
N SER A 326 -4.76 -10.64 9.93
CA SER A 326 -3.68 -11.57 9.62
C SER A 326 -2.34 -10.85 9.68
N ASN A 327 -1.33 -11.50 10.27
CA ASN A 327 -0.01 -10.91 10.46
C ASN A 327 0.98 -11.53 9.47
N SER A 328 1.70 -10.70 8.72
CA SER A 328 2.67 -11.18 7.74
C SER A 328 4.03 -10.50 7.88
N LEU A 329 5.07 -11.22 7.52
CA LEU A 329 6.46 -10.80 7.59
C LEU A 329 7.19 -11.23 6.32
N ASP A 330 7.96 -10.32 5.73
CA ASP A 330 8.97 -10.66 4.73
C ASP A 330 10.36 -10.67 5.34
N ILE A 331 11.17 -11.66 4.96
CA ILE A 331 12.59 -11.76 5.27
C ILE A 331 13.34 -11.85 3.94
N CYS A 332 14.08 -10.80 3.59
CA CYS A 332 14.90 -10.75 2.38
C CYS A 332 16.38 -10.88 2.74
N TYR A 333 17.11 -11.74 2.03
CA TYR A 333 18.54 -11.96 2.25
C TYR A 333 19.23 -12.46 0.99
N ALA A 334 20.56 -12.32 0.95
CA ALA A 334 21.40 -12.94 -0.07
C ALA A 334 22.10 -14.19 0.49
N ALA A 335 22.01 -15.34 -0.17
CA ALA A 335 22.77 -16.54 0.19
C ALA A 335 22.85 -17.52 -0.99
N GLU A 336 23.98 -18.22 -1.12
CA GLU A 336 24.11 -19.36 -2.05
C GLU A 336 23.28 -20.54 -1.54
N ASP A 337 23.37 -20.82 -0.24
CA ASP A 337 22.57 -21.82 0.46
C ASP A 337 21.54 -21.16 1.37
N ALA A 338 20.29 -21.60 1.29
CA ALA A 338 19.24 -21.05 2.13
C ALA A 338 19.45 -21.43 3.62
N PRO A 339 19.32 -20.48 4.57
CA PRO A 339 19.48 -20.74 5.99
C PRO A 339 18.38 -21.63 6.55
N THR A 340 18.52 -22.03 7.81
CA THR A 340 17.42 -22.60 8.58
C THR A 340 16.69 -21.50 9.34
N LEU A 341 15.37 -21.50 9.22
CA LEU A 341 14.47 -20.70 10.02
C LEU A 341 14.06 -21.49 11.25
N GLU A 342 14.15 -20.89 12.42
CA GLU A 342 13.55 -21.40 13.65
C GLU A 342 12.49 -20.40 14.15
N LEU A 343 11.32 -20.92 14.49
CA LEU A 343 10.26 -20.17 15.15
C LEU A 343 10.03 -20.74 16.54
N GLN A 344 9.98 -19.87 17.54
CA GLN A 344 9.53 -20.20 18.89
C GLN A 344 8.22 -19.48 19.19
N ALA A 345 7.20 -20.22 19.61
CA ALA A 345 5.92 -19.68 20.04
C ALA A 345 5.99 -19.11 21.47
N PRO A 346 5.02 -18.27 21.89
CA PRO A 346 4.95 -17.72 23.24
C PRO A 346 4.89 -18.77 24.37
N ASP A 347 4.46 -20.00 24.08
CA ASP A 347 4.45 -21.12 25.03
C ASP A 347 5.81 -21.84 25.15
N GLY A 348 6.83 -21.36 24.43
CA GLY A 348 8.17 -21.91 24.38
C GLY A 348 8.36 -23.04 23.37
N SER A 349 7.30 -23.52 22.71
CA SER A 349 7.44 -24.58 21.68
C SER A 349 8.18 -24.06 20.45
N VAL A 350 9.03 -24.92 19.87
CA VAL A 350 9.97 -24.55 18.79
C VAL A 350 9.71 -25.40 17.55
N ALA A 351 9.80 -24.80 16.38
CA ALA A 351 9.84 -25.49 15.09
C ALA A 351 10.97 -24.95 14.21
N GLN A 352 11.60 -25.85 13.46
CA GLN A 352 12.64 -25.51 12.49
C GLN A 352 12.18 -25.85 11.08
N LEU A 353 12.55 -25.00 10.13
CA LEU A 353 12.34 -25.18 8.70
C LEU A 353 13.68 -24.97 8.00
N LYS A 354 14.19 -26.04 7.37
CA LYS A 354 15.25 -25.89 6.39
C LYS A 354 14.66 -25.24 5.14
N LEU A 355 15.08 -24.02 4.85
CA LEU A 355 14.58 -23.30 3.70
C LEU A 355 15.19 -23.89 2.43
N THR A 356 14.38 -24.03 1.38
CA THR A 356 14.86 -24.30 0.02
C THR A 356 14.11 -23.39 -0.95
N PRO A 357 14.77 -22.82 -1.98
CA PRO A 357 14.09 -22.02 -3.00
C PRO A 357 12.85 -22.74 -3.54
N GLY A 358 11.74 -22.01 -3.64
CA GLY A 358 10.46 -22.57 -4.08
C GLY A 358 9.73 -23.41 -3.04
N SER A 359 10.23 -23.55 -1.81
CA SER A 359 9.54 -24.32 -0.77
C SER A 359 8.34 -23.58 -0.20
N TYR A 360 7.32 -24.37 0.13
CA TYR A 360 6.17 -23.96 0.92
C TYR A 360 6.03 -24.88 2.14
N SER A 361 5.68 -24.32 3.29
CA SER A 361 5.35 -25.08 4.50
C SER A 361 4.15 -24.49 5.22
N LYS A 362 3.25 -25.35 5.70
CA LYS A 362 2.22 -24.94 6.66
C LYS A 362 2.86 -24.77 8.04
N ILE A 363 2.36 -23.81 8.81
CA ILE A 363 2.73 -23.62 10.21
C ILE A 363 1.60 -24.19 11.06
N LEU A 364 1.90 -25.19 11.91
CA LEU A 364 0.92 -25.85 12.76
C LEU A 364 1.22 -25.62 14.23
N PHE A 365 0.17 -25.32 15.00
CA PHE A 365 0.22 -25.27 16.47
C PHE A 365 -0.75 -26.31 17.04
N GLY A 366 -0.19 -27.38 17.61
CA GLY A 366 -0.88 -28.65 17.75
C GLY A 366 -1.16 -29.26 16.37
N ASP A 367 -2.44 -29.55 16.10
CA ASP A 367 -2.90 -30.10 14.82
C ASP A 367 -3.66 -29.06 13.96
N ARG A 368 -3.61 -27.79 14.33
CA ARG A 368 -4.28 -26.71 13.61
C ARG A 368 -3.28 -25.94 12.77
N VAL A 369 -3.62 -25.71 11.51
CA VAL A 369 -2.89 -24.78 10.65
C VAL A 369 -3.18 -23.37 11.15
N ILE A 370 -2.13 -22.62 11.48
CA ILE A 370 -2.21 -21.24 11.96
C ILE A 370 -1.51 -20.25 11.01
N GLY A 371 -0.90 -20.74 9.94
CA GLY A 371 -0.08 -19.93 9.05
C GLY A 371 0.61 -20.72 7.96
N GLY A 372 1.46 -20.03 7.19
CA GLY A 372 2.30 -20.60 6.16
C GLY A 372 3.60 -19.83 5.95
N ALA A 373 4.56 -20.51 5.35
CA ALA A 373 5.87 -19.99 4.97
C ALA A 373 6.13 -20.29 3.49
N LEU A 374 6.54 -19.30 2.71
CA LEU A 374 6.86 -19.42 1.28
C LEU A 374 8.20 -18.76 0.99
N LEU A 375 9.16 -19.52 0.45
CA LEU A 375 10.46 -19.00 0.03
C LEU A 375 10.50 -18.85 -1.49
N ARG A 376 10.78 -17.63 -1.97
CA ARG A 376 11.02 -17.34 -3.39
C ARG A 376 12.45 -16.90 -3.61
N SER A 377 13.00 -17.25 -4.76
CA SER A 377 14.22 -16.63 -5.27
C SER A 377 13.86 -15.46 -6.17
N THR A 378 14.35 -14.26 -5.86
CA THR A 378 14.19 -13.05 -6.69
C THR A 378 15.32 -12.91 -7.70
N SER A 379 16.50 -13.47 -7.40
CA SER A 379 17.62 -13.59 -8.35
C SER A 379 18.57 -14.73 -7.92
N GLN A 380 19.70 -14.90 -8.62
CA GLN A 380 20.59 -16.06 -8.48
C GLN A 380 21.07 -16.36 -7.04
N ASN A 381 21.05 -15.40 -6.13
CA ASN A 381 21.36 -15.63 -4.71
C ASN A 381 20.47 -14.80 -3.77
N HIS A 382 19.45 -14.11 -4.27
CA HIS A 382 18.56 -13.31 -3.43
C HIS A 382 17.25 -14.03 -3.22
N HIS A 383 16.84 -14.10 -1.96
CA HIS A 383 15.67 -14.84 -1.55
C HIS A 383 14.76 -13.96 -0.71
N ARG A 384 13.46 -14.19 -0.84
CA ARG A 384 12.40 -13.60 -0.02
C ARG A 384 11.58 -14.71 0.60
N LEU A 385 11.64 -14.81 1.92
CA LEU A 385 10.77 -15.67 2.71
C LEU A 385 9.59 -14.84 3.21
N ARG A 386 8.37 -15.23 2.85
CA ARG A 386 7.15 -14.68 3.43
C ARG A 386 6.59 -15.63 4.48
N LEU A 387 6.35 -15.12 5.68
CA LEU A 387 5.61 -15.78 6.76
C LEU A 387 4.27 -15.08 6.93
N SER A 388 3.18 -15.84 7.03
CA SER A 388 1.86 -15.28 7.36
C SER A 388 1.16 -16.15 8.40
N CYS A 389 0.57 -15.51 9.40
CA CYS A 389 -0.13 -16.14 10.51
C CYS A 389 -1.57 -15.58 10.64
N SER A 390 -2.48 -16.42 11.12
CA SER A 390 -3.88 -16.06 11.33
C SER A 390 -4.00 -15.02 12.44
N ALA A 391 -5.13 -14.32 12.52
CA ALA A 391 -5.35 -13.32 13.55
C ALA A 391 -5.33 -13.91 14.98
N PRO A 392 -4.65 -13.26 15.94
CA PRO A 392 -4.72 -13.68 17.34
C PRO A 392 -6.13 -13.62 17.94
N ALA A 393 -6.98 -12.71 17.46
CA ALA A 393 -8.32 -12.46 17.97
C ALA A 393 -9.44 -12.60 16.91
N SER A 394 -9.29 -13.50 15.93
CA SER A 394 -10.31 -13.72 14.88
C SER A 394 -11.75 -13.82 15.43
N LYS A 395 -12.69 -13.07 14.84
CA LYS A 395 -14.13 -13.15 15.15
C LYS A 395 -14.74 -14.50 14.79
N ASP A 396 -14.23 -15.15 13.76
CA ASP A 396 -14.66 -16.48 13.39
C ASP A 396 -14.14 -17.49 14.44
N LEU A 397 -15.05 -18.02 15.23
CA LEU A 397 -14.75 -19.00 16.29
C LEU A 397 -14.27 -20.34 15.73
N THR A 398 -14.53 -20.61 14.46
CA THR A 398 -14.09 -21.82 13.76
C THR A 398 -12.68 -21.68 13.18
N ALA A 399 -12.25 -20.44 12.91
CA ALA A 399 -10.92 -20.14 12.43
C ALA A 399 -9.85 -20.42 13.51
N PRO A 400 -8.81 -21.21 13.19
CA PRO A 400 -7.59 -21.27 13.98
C PRO A 400 -7.04 -19.87 14.27
N ARG A 401 -6.65 -19.64 15.52
CA ARG A 401 -5.99 -18.42 15.98
C ARG A 401 -4.53 -18.71 16.24
N VAL A 402 -3.65 -17.79 15.84
CA VAL A 402 -2.26 -17.83 16.29
C VAL A 402 -2.20 -17.42 17.76
N PRO A 403 -1.36 -18.05 18.60
CA PRO A 403 -1.07 -17.52 19.93
C PRO A 403 -0.59 -16.06 19.89
N ALA A 404 -1.28 -15.17 20.62
CA ALA A 404 -0.77 -13.83 20.90
C ALA A 404 0.45 -13.92 21.84
N GLY A 405 1.36 -12.96 21.72
CA GLY A 405 2.55 -12.85 22.55
C GLY A 405 3.83 -12.71 21.73
N ASP A 406 4.95 -12.98 22.40
CA ASP A 406 6.29 -12.83 21.86
C ASP A 406 6.70 -14.12 21.15
N TRP A 407 6.78 -14.07 19.82
CA TRP A 407 7.36 -15.12 18.99
C TRP A 407 8.83 -14.81 18.76
N GLN A 408 9.72 -15.80 18.84
CA GLN A 408 11.11 -15.61 18.43
C GLN A 408 11.33 -16.11 17.02
N ILE A 409 11.96 -15.29 16.19
CA ILE A 409 12.38 -15.63 14.83
C ILE A 409 13.90 -15.70 14.82
N THR A 410 14.44 -16.86 14.48
CA THR A 410 15.89 -17.09 14.42
C THR A 410 16.29 -17.58 13.03
N LEU A 411 17.31 -16.94 12.44
CA LEU A 411 17.94 -17.39 11.21
C LEU A 411 19.31 -17.99 11.52
N ARG A 412 19.57 -19.21 11.06
CA ARG A 412 20.83 -19.92 11.26
C ARG A 412 21.49 -20.26 9.92
N ALA A 413 22.74 -19.83 9.74
CA ALA A 413 23.57 -20.14 8.58
C ALA A 413 24.22 -21.54 8.76
N ILE A 414 23.79 -22.56 8.02
CA ILE A 414 24.25 -23.96 8.25
C ILE A 414 25.37 -24.38 7.30
N SER A 415 25.18 -24.25 5.99
CA SER A 415 26.13 -24.77 4.98
C SER A 415 26.90 -23.68 4.22
N GLY A 416 26.45 -22.43 4.33
CA GLY A 416 27.10 -21.25 3.75
C GLY A 416 26.79 -20.00 4.56
N GLY A 417 27.51 -18.92 4.25
CA GLY A 417 27.22 -17.60 4.82
C GLY A 417 25.88 -17.07 4.29
N VAL A 418 25.18 -16.32 5.15
CA VAL A 418 24.04 -15.51 4.73
C VAL A 418 24.52 -14.07 4.74
N GLY A 419 24.26 -13.35 3.67
CA GLY A 419 24.42 -11.91 3.64
C GLY A 419 23.55 -11.23 4.68
N GLU A 420 23.52 -9.92 4.63
CA GLU A 420 22.58 -9.17 5.43
C GLU A 420 21.13 -9.63 5.18
N ALA A 421 20.36 -9.75 6.26
CA ALA A 421 18.94 -10.06 6.17
C ALA A 421 18.13 -8.87 6.68
N SER A 422 17.13 -8.47 5.91
CA SER A 422 16.18 -7.43 6.30
C SER A 422 14.78 -8.04 6.46
N LEU A 423 14.12 -7.68 7.55
CA LEU A 423 12.86 -8.25 7.99
C LEU A 423 11.82 -7.13 8.08
N TRP A 424 10.72 -7.25 7.34
CA TRP A 424 9.64 -6.27 7.33
C TRP A 424 8.31 -6.90 7.70
N ILE A 425 7.68 -6.38 8.74
CA ILE A 425 6.28 -6.68 9.03
C ILE A 425 5.45 -5.99 7.95
N LEU A 426 4.66 -6.78 7.22
CA LEU A 426 3.79 -6.23 6.18
C LEU A 426 2.69 -5.42 6.84
N ARG A 427 2.17 -4.47 6.06
CA ARG A 427 1.17 -3.50 6.48
C ARG A 427 0.06 -4.14 7.32
N ASP A 428 -0.18 -3.55 8.47
CA ASP A 428 -1.28 -3.86 9.39
C ASP A 428 -1.72 -2.59 10.15
N ASP A 429 -1.68 -1.44 9.46
CA ASP A 429 -2.17 -0.18 10.00
C ASP A 429 -3.70 -0.15 9.98
N SER A 430 -4.27 0.32 11.09
CA SER A 430 -5.69 0.60 11.16
C SER A 430 -6.01 1.93 10.48
N ASN A 431 -6.99 1.92 9.58
CA ASN A 431 -7.69 3.11 9.15
C ASN A 431 -8.63 3.44 10.31
N LEU A 432 -8.08 4.11 11.34
CA LEU A 432 -8.78 4.49 12.58
C LEU A 432 -10.11 5.24 12.35
N HIS A 433 -10.42 5.62 11.11
CA HIS A 433 -11.60 6.35 10.70
C HIS A 433 -12.78 5.45 10.27
N LEU A 434 -12.56 4.14 10.06
CA LEU A 434 -13.63 3.19 9.74
C LEU A 434 -14.30 2.70 11.03
N LEU A 435 -15.22 3.53 11.54
CA LEU A 435 -16.00 3.25 12.74
C LEU A 435 -16.81 1.94 12.62
N GLY A 436 -16.51 0.96 13.48
CA GLY A 436 -17.25 -0.31 13.60
C GLY A 436 -16.41 -1.54 13.33
N GLU A 437 -15.19 -1.36 12.84
CA GLU A 437 -14.21 -2.45 12.70
C GLU A 437 -13.64 -2.86 14.06
N ASP A 438 -13.16 -4.10 14.12
CA ASP A 438 -12.44 -4.59 15.29
C ASP A 438 -11.12 -3.83 15.49
N PRO A 439 -10.62 -3.76 16.73
CA PRO A 439 -9.28 -3.23 16.96
C PRO A 439 -8.27 -4.05 16.15
N VAL A 440 -7.51 -3.36 15.31
CA VAL A 440 -6.33 -3.90 14.65
C VAL A 440 -5.12 -3.31 15.34
N ARG A 441 -4.15 -4.17 15.65
CA ARG A 441 -2.94 -3.78 16.36
C ARG A 441 -1.73 -4.30 15.58
N PRO A 442 -1.06 -3.43 14.82
CA PRO A 442 0.08 -3.84 14.02
C PRO A 442 1.07 -4.60 14.89
N SER A 443 1.49 -5.78 14.44
CA SER A 443 2.60 -6.47 15.10
C SER A 443 3.87 -5.63 15.03
N GLU A 444 4.73 -5.83 16.03
CA GLU A 444 5.98 -5.09 16.18
C GLU A 444 7.15 -6.04 16.39
N PHE A 445 8.35 -5.61 16.02
CA PHE A 445 9.56 -6.21 16.53
C PHE A 445 9.87 -5.70 17.93
N VAL A 446 10.44 -6.58 18.75
CA VAL A 446 10.90 -6.27 20.10
C VAL A 446 12.37 -6.62 20.21
N ASP A 447 13.16 -5.63 20.65
CA ASP A 447 14.58 -5.75 20.90
C ASP A 447 14.92 -5.00 22.20
N PRO A 448 15.54 -5.65 23.21
CA PRO A 448 15.96 -5.00 24.45
C PRO A 448 16.88 -3.77 24.26
N HIS A 449 17.59 -3.69 23.14
CA HIS A 449 18.47 -2.57 22.83
C HIS A 449 17.75 -1.41 22.14
N HIS A 450 16.53 -1.60 21.66
CA HIS A 450 15.75 -0.55 21.05
C HIS A 450 15.12 0.37 22.10
N ARG A 451 15.34 1.68 21.96
CA ARG A 451 14.73 2.70 22.81
C ARG A 451 13.73 3.53 22.01
N GLU A 452 12.50 3.64 22.52
CA GLU A 452 11.49 4.57 22.00
C GLU A 452 11.87 6.04 22.23
N ARG A 453 12.58 6.29 23.33
CA ARG A 453 13.04 7.62 23.73
C ARG A 453 14.47 7.58 24.21
N LEU A 454 15.23 8.59 23.83
CA LEU A 454 16.56 8.86 24.35
C LEU A 454 16.47 9.32 25.82
N SER A 455 17.60 9.38 26.52
CA SER A 455 17.65 9.82 27.93
C SER A 455 17.08 11.23 28.16
N GLY A 456 17.07 12.08 27.14
CA GLY A 456 16.44 13.41 27.15
C GLY A 456 14.95 13.43 26.82
N GLY A 457 14.32 12.28 26.59
CA GLY A 457 12.91 12.16 26.20
C GLY A 457 12.63 12.35 24.70
N GLU A 458 13.66 12.62 23.90
CA GLU A 458 13.56 12.78 22.44
C GLU A 458 13.30 11.44 21.73
N ILE A 459 12.55 11.49 20.62
CA ILE A 459 12.35 10.33 19.75
C ILE A 459 13.61 10.14 18.89
N PRO A 460 14.25 8.96 18.89
CA PRO A 460 15.41 8.72 18.05
C PRO A 460 15.00 8.72 16.57
N LEU A 461 15.69 9.56 15.81
CA LEU A 461 15.51 9.70 14.37
C LEU A 461 16.52 8.86 13.58
N LYS A 462 17.51 8.28 14.24
CA LYS A 462 18.56 7.48 13.61
C LYS A 462 18.57 6.07 14.18
N ASP A 463 19.12 5.15 13.39
CA ASP A 463 19.41 3.79 13.82
C ASP A 463 20.21 3.76 15.12
N GLN A 464 19.88 2.80 15.99
CA GLN A 464 20.57 2.56 17.26
C GLN A 464 21.51 1.38 17.07
N ASP A 465 22.82 1.57 17.21
CA ASP A 465 23.85 0.60 16.80
C ASP A 465 23.60 -0.82 17.31
N LEU A 466 23.20 -0.98 18.57
CA LEU A 466 22.99 -2.27 19.23
C LEU A 466 21.62 -2.93 18.96
N SER A 467 20.67 -2.19 18.38
CA SER A 467 19.32 -2.66 18.10
C SER A 467 19.25 -3.27 16.71
N ALA A 468 18.70 -4.47 16.57
CA ALA A 468 18.31 -5.05 15.28
C ALA A 468 17.17 -4.26 14.62
N ILE A 469 16.28 -3.62 15.41
CA ILE A 469 15.24 -2.73 14.88
C ILE A 469 15.90 -1.48 14.28
N ARG A 470 15.52 -1.14 13.05
CA ARG A 470 16.07 0.00 12.29
C ARG A 470 14.98 1.01 11.92
N GLN A 471 15.34 2.29 11.96
CA GLN A 471 14.57 3.40 11.42
C GLN A 471 14.84 3.58 9.92
N SER A 472 16.06 3.32 9.45
CA SER A 472 16.36 3.19 8.01
C SER A 472 15.62 1.98 7.42
N GLY A 473 15.36 1.98 6.11
CA GLY A 473 14.61 0.91 5.43
C GLY A 473 13.12 0.87 5.75
N THR A 474 12.55 1.96 6.28
CA THR A 474 11.12 2.12 6.58
C THR A 474 10.37 2.94 5.51
N ALA A 475 11.09 3.47 4.52
CA ALA A 475 10.46 4.12 3.37
C ALA A 475 9.77 3.09 2.49
N SER A 476 8.62 3.44 1.90
CA SER A 476 7.88 2.59 0.96
C SER A 476 8.81 1.88 -0.03
N THR A 477 8.65 0.57 -0.23
CA THR A 477 9.38 -0.18 -1.26
C THR A 477 9.17 0.43 -2.64
N LEU A 478 8.05 1.10 -2.89
CA LEU A 478 7.82 1.80 -4.16
C LEU A 478 8.74 3.03 -4.34
N CYS A 479 9.31 3.56 -3.25
CA CYS A 479 10.28 4.64 -3.27
C CYS A 479 11.71 4.18 -3.55
N ALA A 480 11.99 2.87 -3.58
CA ALA A 480 13.34 2.33 -3.84
C ALA A 480 13.79 2.47 -5.31
N SER A 481 12.94 3.04 -6.16
CA SER A 481 13.22 3.15 -7.59
C SER A 481 13.99 4.42 -7.95
N LYS A 482 15.14 4.27 -8.61
CA LYS A 482 15.90 5.36 -9.25
C LYS A 482 15.32 5.83 -10.60
N HIS A 483 14.05 5.52 -10.87
CA HIS A 483 13.49 5.74 -12.20
C HIS A 483 13.15 7.22 -12.41
N LEU A 484 13.38 7.71 -13.64
CA LEU A 484 13.30 9.13 -14.03
C LEU A 484 11.93 9.81 -13.84
N ARG A 485 10.89 9.08 -13.41
CA ARG A 485 9.50 9.56 -13.37
C ARG A 485 8.82 9.35 -12.02
N VAL A 486 9.50 8.80 -11.04
CA VAL A 486 8.98 8.62 -9.69
C VAL A 486 9.55 9.71 -8.79
N VAL A 487 8.68 10.44 -8.11
CA VAL A 487 9.04 11.46 -7.12
C VAL A 487 8.64 10.93 -5.75
N SER A 488 9.63 10.42 -5.02
CA SER A 488 9.44 9.92 -3.65
C SER A 488 9.54 11.07 -2.65
N VAL A 489 8.53 11.19 -1.79
CA VAL A 489 8.35 12.37 -0.93
C VAL A 489 8.27 11.98 0.54
N LYS A 490 9.11 12.62 1.37
CA LYS A 490 9.10 12.52 2.84
C LYS A 490 8.44 13.74 3.48
N ALA A 491 7.84 13.55 4.64
CA ALA A 491 7.33 14.64 5.47
C ALA A 491 8.44 15.26 6.31
N LEU A 492 8.44 16.59 6.38
CA LEU A 492 9.31 17.38 7.23
C LEU A 492 8.54 18.00 8.39
N HIS A 493 9.25 18.16 9.51
CA HIS A 493 8.83 18.83 10.73
C HIS A 493 9.70 20.06 10.99
N GLN A 494 9.03 21.17 11.33
CA GLN A 494 9.64 22.36 11.86
C GLN A 494 9.20 22.54 13.34
N PRO A 495 10.09 22.33 14.33
CA PRO A 495 9.70 22.23 15.74
C PRO A 495 9.18 23.53 16.37
N HIS A 496 9.55 24.68 15.81
CA HIS A 496 9.07 26.00 16.20
C HIS A 496 9.16 26.96 15.01
N PRO A 497 8.40 28.07 14.98
CA PRO A 497 8.51 29.08 13.92
C PRO A 497 9.97 29.53 13.75
N GLY A 498 10.46 29.52 12.51
CA GLY A 498 11.85 29.88 12.17
C GLY A 498 12.91 28.82 12.47
N GLY A 499 12.54 27.67 13.03
CA GLY A 499 13.47 26.55 13.24
C GLY A 499 13.87 25.88 11.92
N SER A 500 14.99 25.16 11.91
CA SER A 500 15.38 24.34 10.75
C SER A 500 14.39 23.20 10.53
N CYS A 501 13.96 22.99 9.29
CA CYS A 501 13.21 21.79 8.92
C CYS A 501 14.09 20.54 9.07
N ARG A 502 13.49 19.45 9.54
CA ARG A 502 14.10 18.12 9.63
C ARG A 502 13.05 17.08 9.26
N ASP A 503 13.45 15.84 9.03
CA ASP A 503 12.49 14.77 8.77
C ASP A 503 11.50 14.62 9.94
N SER A 504 10.20 14.45 9.62
CA SER A 504 9.18 14.13 10.63
C SER A 504 9.49 12.77 11.28
N TRP A 505 9.15 12.62 12.55
CA TRP A 505 9.49 11.41 13.32
C TRP A 505 8.87 10.14 12.76
N TYR A 506 7.72 10.24 12.09
CA TYR A 506 7.03 9.12 11.46
C TYR A 506 7.49 8.86 10.02
N SER A 507 8.08 9.84 9.33
CA SER A 507 8.33 9.74 7.88
C SER A 507 9.34 8.64 7.58
N GLY A 508 8.95 7.65 6.78
CA GLY A 508 9.81 6.53 6.42
C GLY A 508 11.15 6.97 5.82
N LEU A 509 12.21 6.24 6.15
CA LEU A 509 13.56 6.48 5.65
C LEU A 509 14.01 5.37 4.70
N PRO A 510 14.72 5.70 3.62
CA PRO A 510 15.31 4.68 2.74
C PRO A 510 16.33 3.83 3.50
N LEU A 511 16.76 2.73 2.88
CA LEU A 511 17.96 2.01 3.34
C LEU A 511 19.19 2.94 3.31
N PRO A 512 20.27 2.65 4.07
CA PRO A 512 21.42 3.55 4.17
C PRO A 512 22.10 3.92 2.84
N ASP A 513 21.97 3.08 1.81
CA ASP A 513 22.45 3.27 0.45
C ASP A 513 21.36 3.75 -0.53
N GLY A 514 20.14 3.94 -0.04
CA GLY A 514 19.01 4.46 -0.80
C GLY A 514 19.11 5.98 -1.02
N GLU A 515 18.29 6.46 -1.95
CA GLU A 515 18.30 7.87 -2.36
C GLU A 515 17.63 8.76 -1.32
N ASP A 516 18.12 9.99 -1.17
CA ASP A 516 17.40 10.98 -0.37
C ASP A 516 16.09 11.34 -1.05
N LEU A 517 15.05 11.51 -0.24
CA LEU A 517 13.69 11.73 -0.71
C LEU A 517 13.40 13.24 -0.71
N GLN A 518 12.57 13.71 -1.64
CA GLN A 518 12.12 15.11 -1.62
C GLN A 518 11.36 15.38 -0.32
N GLY A 519 11.69 16.45 0.40
CA GLY A 519 11.03 16.79 1.65
C GLY A 519 10.01 17.91 1.50
N GLU A 520 8.80 17.74 2.05
CA GLU A 520 7.80 18.79 2.15
C GLU A 520 7.38 19.03 3.61
N LEU A 521 7.20 20.30 3.99
CA LEU A 521 6.84 20.68 5.35
C LEU A 521 5.37 20.37 5.65
N VAL A 522 5.13 19.41 6.55
CA VAL A 522 3.79 18.98 6.98
C VAL A 522 3.53 19.40 8.42
N ASP A 523 4.54 19.28 9.29
CA ASP A 523 4.39 19.51 10.71
C ASP A 523 5.06 20.82 11.13
N GLN A 524 4.32 21.69 11.83
CA GLN A 524 4.86 22.88 12.48
C GLN A 524 4.51 22.89 13.96
N GLY A 525 5.53 23.13 14.79
CA GLY A 525 5.38 23.07 16.24
C GLY A 525 5.31 21.64 16.80
N TRP A 526 5.40 21.53 18.12
CA TRP A 526 5.19 20.25 18.84
C TRP A 526 3.81 20.13 19.47
N ALA A 527 3.18 21.25 19.82
CA ALA A 527 1.91 21.24 20.53
C ALA A 527 0.73 20.78 19.65
N ALA A 528 0.84 21.00 18.33
CA ALA A 528 -0.21 20.65 17.37
C ALA A 528 0.41 20.42 15.98
N PRO A 529 1.21 19.35 15.78
CA PRO A 529 1.79 19.03 14.47
C PRO A 529 0.70 18.67 13.45
N GLY A 530 1.05 18.72 12.16
CA GLY A 530 0.15 18.39 11.06
C GLY A 530 -0.59 19.57 10.44
N LEU A 531 -1.16 19.31 9.27
CA LEU A 531 -1.92 20.25 8.44
C LEU A 531 -3.40 20.26 8.84
N ARG A 532 -4.09 21.38 8.62
CA ARG A 532 -5.54 21.51 8.87
C ARG A 532 -6.33 21.22 7.59
N LEU A 533 -6.75 19.98 7.42
CA LEU A 533 -7.35 19.46 6.19
C LEU A 533 -8.88 19.33 6.30
N LEU A 534 -9.55 19.29 5.16
CA LEU A 534 -11.00 19.21 5.06
C LEU A 534 -11.53 17.83 5.47
N GLY A 535 -12.70 17.84 6.11
CA GLY A 535 -13.53 16.65 6.31
C GLY A 535 -14.49 16.39 5.16
N ASN A 536 -15.19 15.27 5.25
CA ASN A 536 -16.19 14.82 4.28
C ASN A 536 -17.38 15.78 4.27
N GLY A 537 -17.70 16.31 3.09
CA GLY A 537 -18.91 17.08 2.79
C GLY A 537 -19.15 18.38 3.58
N SER A 538 -18.37 18.65 4.63
CA SER A 538 -18.59 19.72 5.59
C SER A 538 -17.43 20.71 5.67
N ALA A 539 -17.64 21.83 6.39
CA ALA A 539 -16.59 22.79 6.71
C ALA A 539 -15.66 22.33 7.86
N GLN A 540 -15.92 21.16 8.45
CA GLN A 540 -15.09 20.62 9.53
C GLN A 540 -13.67 20.39 9.02
N ARG A 541 -12.68 20.72 9.87
CA ARG A 541 -11.27 20.49 9.58
C ARG A 541 -10.61 19.61 10.62
N PHE A 542 -9.72 18.76 10.15
CA PHE A 542 -8.95 17.82 10.95
C PHE A 542 -7.48 18.21 10.90
N ARG A 543 -6.78 18.02 12.01
CA ARG A 543 -5.33 18.17 12.04
C ARG A 543 -4.70 16.81 11.83
N VAL A 544 -3.93 16.67 10.77
CA VAL A 544 -3.36 15.38 10.35
C VAL A 544 -1.92 15.53 9.89
N SER A 545 -1.14 14.51 10.21
CA SER A 545 0.26 14.36 9.80
C SER A 545 0.37 13.10 8.94
N GLY A 546 1.28 13.11 7.98
CA GLY A 546 1.50 11.97 7.10
C GLY A 546 2.38 12.34 5.90
N SER A 547 3.15 11.37 5.43
CA SER A 547 3.92 11.50 4.19
C SER A 547 3.01 11.59 2.96
N SER A 548 1.79 11.04 3.00
CA SER A 548 0.78 11.25 1.94
C SER A 548 0.51 12.73 1.69
N PHE A 549 0.34 13.54 2.73
CA PHE A 549 0.11 14.98 2.57
C PHE A 549 1.35 15.72 2.04
N ALA A 550 2.55 15.29 2.43
CA ALA A 550 3.80 15.77 1.83
C ALA A 550 3.79 15.53 0.31
N THR A 551 3.38 14.33 -0.12
CA THR A 551 3.25 13.96 -1.53
C THR A 551 2.27 14.85 -2.29
N ALA A 552 1.10 15.17 -1.73
CA ALA A 552 0.18 16.12 -2.36
C ALA A 552 0.78 17.53 -2.50
N LEU A 553 1.46 18.02 -1.47
CA LEU A 553 2.13 19.33 -1.51
C LEU A 553 3.19 19.38 -2.62
N ALA A 554 4.03 18.35 -2.73
CA ALA A 554 5.05 18.23 -3.78
C ALA A 554 4.42 18.20 -5.18
N ALA A 555 3.36 17.40 -5.37
CA ALA A 555 2.68 17.28 -6.65
C ALA A 555 2.02 18.60 -7.09
N ARG A 556 1.36 19.29 -6.15
CA ARG A 556 0.78 20.61 -6.39
C ARG A 556 1.85 21.62 -6.80
N LYS A 557 2.96 21.67 -6.07
CA LYS A 557 4.08 22.57 -6.36
C LYS A 557 4.63 22.33 -7.77
N ALA A 558 4.90 21.07 -8.12
CA ALA A 558 5.37 20.70 -9.45
C ALA A 558 4.37 21.12 -10.55
N GLY A 559 3.08 20.94 -10.31
CA GLY A 559 2.02 21.37 -11.21
C GLY A 559 1.98 22.87 -11.46
N ILE A 560 2.15 23.68 -10.41
CA ILE A 560 2.23 25.15 -10.51
C ILE A 560 3.47 25.57 -11.30
N GLU A 561 4.63 24.98 -11.00
CA GLU A 561 5.89 25.26 -11.69
C GLU A 561 5.81 24.94 -13.19
N GLN A 562 5.22 23.80 -13.56
CA GLN A 562 4.98 23.41 -14.96
C GLN A 562 4.09 24.44 -15.68
N LYS A 563 3.02 24.91 -15.03
CA LYS A 563 2.11 25.91 -15.60
C LYS A 563 2.81 27.26 -15.80
N GLN A 564 3.66 27.67 -14.86
CA GLN A 564 4.47 28.88 -14.98
C GLN A 564 5.49 28.78 -16.12
N ALA A 565 6.15 27.63 -16.25
CA ALA A 565 7.12 27.38 -17.32
C ALA A 565 6.45 27.46 -18.71
N LEU A 566 5.26 26.89 -18.88
CA LEU A 566 4.49 27.00 -20.11
C LEU A 566 4.06 28.43 -20.42
N ALA A 567 3.64 29.20 -19.41
CA ALA A 567 3.27 30.61 -19.59
C ALA A 567 4.47 31.51 -19.94
N ALA A 568 5.68 31.12 -19.54
CA ALA A 568 6.91 31.84 -19.83
C ALA A 568 7.55 31.46 -21.18
N ALA A 569 7.13 30.34 -21.79
CA ALA A 569 7.64 29.92 -23.08
C ALA A 569 7.24 30.94 -24.16
N PRO A 570 8.17 31.42 -25.02
CA PRO A 570 7.84 32.34 -26.08
C PRO A 570 6.80 31.70 -27.01
N SER A 571 5.69 32.41 -27.27
CA SER A 571 4.70 31.98 -28.25
C SER A 571 5.37 31.94 -29.63
N THR A 572 5.67 30.72 -30.08
CA THR A 572 6.35 30.40 -31.34
C THR A 572 5.45 30.58 -32.55
#